data_AF-A0A3N3YPS7-F1
#
_entry.id   AF-A0A3N3YPS7-F1
#
_cell.length_a   1.000
_cell.length_b   1.000
_cell.length_c   1.000
_cell.angle_alpha   90.00
_cell.angle_beta   90.00
_cell.angle_gamma   90.00
#
_symmetry.space_group_name_H-M   'P 1'
#
loop_
_entity.id
_entity.type
_entity.pdbx_description
1 polymer ?
#
loop_
_entity_poly.entity_id
_entity_poly.type
_entity_poly.pdbx_seq_one_letter_code
_entity_poly.pdbx_strand_id
1 'polypeptide(L)'
;MNKHNRKITNNKELILLLIGIWGIFLLFNMYMPTMRADDVVYASRLDELGYLGASIEHYKRWSSRIIIELFLMFFSKHFMLWKLLNSTIMLGIVVLLCKYVFEKINVKNLLLVCSIYCLIPLTVMGETGWRATTLNYQWPVAFSLLTFYPFFQLLRGEEINRKIYWVNPWC
;
A
#
# COMPACT_ATOMS: atom_id res chain seq x y z
N MET A 1 6.85 2.83 -38.35
CA MET A 1 6.92 3.55 -37.05
C MET A 1 8.28 3.28 -36.40
N ASN A 2 9.05 4.33 -36.09
CA ASN A 2 10.43 4.21 -35.61
C ASN A 2 10.48 3.61 -34.17
N LYS A 3 11.50 2.79 -33.85
CA LYS A 3 11.61 2.05 -32.56
C LYS A 3 11.59 2.99 -31.34
N HIS A 4 12.10 4.21 -31.52
CA HIS A 4 12.08 5.29 -30.53
C HIS A 4 10.65 5.77 -30.20
N ASN A 5 9.84 6.06 -31.23
CA ASN A 5 8.46 6.51 -31.03
C ASN A 5 7.59 5.45 -30.36
N ARG A 6 7.81 4.16 -30.66
CA ARG A 6 7.10 3.05 -30.01
C ARG A 6 7.43 2.94 -28.52
N LYS A 7 8.68 3.20 -28.12
CA LYS A 7 9.10 3.19 -26.71
C LYS A 7 8.47 4.34 -25.92
N ILE A 8 8.42 5.54 -26.50
CA ILE A 8 7.80 6.72 -25.87
C ILE A 8 6.28 6.51 -25.68
N THR A 9 5.59 5.98 -26.69
CA THR A 9 4.15 5.68 -26.59
C THR A 9 3.86 4.64 -25.52
N ASN A 10 4.63 3.55 -25.48
CA ASN A 10 4.47 2.52 -24.44
C ASN A 10 4.69 3.07 -23.01
N ASN A 11 5.64 3.99 -22.82
CA ASN A 11 5.87 4.62 -21.52
C ASN A 11 4.69 5.50 -21.10
N LYS A 12 4.10 6.26 -22.04
CA LYS A 12 2.90 7.08 -21.77
C LYS A 12 1.69 6.22 -21.41
N GLU A 13 1.46 5.14 -22.16
CA GLU A 13 0.37 4.19 -21.87
C GLU A 13 0.52 3.56 -20.49
N LEU A 14 1.75 3.17 -20.11
CA LEU A 14 2.01 2.61 -18.79
C LEU A 14 1.77 3.62 -17.67
N ILE A 15 2.20 4.88 -17.84
CA ILE A 15 1.96 5.94 -16.85
C ILE A 15 0.46 6.21 -16.69
N LEU A 16 -0.27 6.33 -17.80
CA LEU A 16 -1.73 6.52 -17.78
C LEU A 16 -2.43 5.35 -17.09
N LEU A 17 -1.98 4.12 -17.35
CA LEU A 17 -2.50 2.93 -16.70
C LEU A 17 -2.23 2.93 -15.19
N LEU A 18 -1.02 3.29 -14.75
CA LEU A 18 -0.69 3.38 -13.33
C LEU A 18 -1.56 4.42 -12.61
N ILE A 19 -1.77 5.59 -13.23
CA ILE A 19 -2.67 6.63 -12.72
C ILE A 19 -4.11 6.11 -12.67
N GLY A 20 -4.56 5.40 -13.70
CA GLY A 20 -5.89 4.79 -13.76
C GLY A 20 -6.13 3.76 -12.66
N ILE A 21 -5.19 2.83 -12.48
CA ILE A 21 -5.24 1.81 -11.41
C ILE A 21 -5.23 2.48 -10.03
N TRP A 22 -4.37 3.48 -9.82
CA TRP A 22 -4.35 4.24 -8.57
C TRP A 22 -5.67 4.95 -8.31
N GLY A 23 -6.26 5.58 -9.34
CA GLY A 23 -7.56 6.23 -9.24
C GLY A 23 -8.67 5.25 -8.87
N ILE A 24 -8.68 4.05 -9.44
CA ILE A 24 -9.63 2.98 -9.07
C ILE A 24 -9.44 2.57 -7.61
N PHE A 25 -8.21 2.35 -7.15
CA PHE A 25 -7.94 2.05 -5.75
C PHE A 25 -8.34 3.21 -4.82
N LEU A 26 -8.17 4.45 -5.24
CA LEU A 26 -8.63 5.60 -4.48
C LEU A 26 -10.15 5.63 -4.36
N LEU A 27 -10.88 5.44 -5.46
CA LEU A 27 -12.34 5.37 -5.44
C LEU A 27 -12.83 4.23 -4.55
N PHE A 28 -12.18 3.07 -4.61
CA PHE A 28 -12.45 1.94 -3.73
C PHE A 28 -12.26 2.31 -2.24
N ASN A 29 -11.12 2.92 -1.89
CA ASN A 29 -10.87 3.40 -0.53
C ASN A 29 -11.83 4.53 -0.10
N MET A 30 -12.31 5.35 -1.03
CA MET A 30 -13.33 6.36 -0.77
C MET A 30 -14.68 5.74 -0.45
N TYR A 31 -15.08 4.70 -1.18
CA TYR A 31 -16.32 3.97 -0.96
C TYR A 31 -16.37 3.27 0.41
N MET A 32 -15.22 2.80 0.92
CA MET A 32 -15.19 2.10 2.19
C MET A 32 -15.58 2.99 3.38
N PRO A 33 -16.39 2.45 4.31
CA PRO A 33 -16.88 3.20 5.47
C PRO A 33 -15.71 3.61 6.36
N THR A 34 -15.76 4.86 6.82
CA THR A 34 -14.66 5.49 7.57
C THR A 34 -14.54 4.99 9.01
N MET A 35 -15.65 4.59 9.65
CA MET A 35 -15.69 4.26 11.08
C MET A 35 -16.31 2.87 11.29
N ARG A 36 -15.50 1.86 11.64
CA ARG A 36 -15.98 0.51 12.01
C ARG A 36 -15.09 -0.17 13.06
N ALA A 37 -15.73 -0.80 14.05
CA ALA A 37 -15.06 -1.61 15.07
C ALA A 37 -13.90 -0.86 15.76
N ASP A 38 -12.68 -1.40 15.70
CA ASP A 38 -11.49 -0.87 16.37
C ASP A 38 -11.22 0.60 16.02
N ASP A 39 -11.60 1.02 14.81
CA ASP A 39 -11.43 2.38 14.32
C ASP A 39 -12.12 3.44 15.18
N VAL A 40 -13.26 3.10 15.77
CA VAL A 40 -14.01 3.98 16.67
C VAL A 40 -13.35 3.99 18.06
N VAL A 41 -12.93 2.82 18.53
CA VAL A 41 -12.30 2.63 19.85
C VAL A 41 -10.98 3.39 19.93
N TYR A 42 -10.16 3.37 18.88
CA TYR A 42 -8.92 4.16 18.85
C TYR A 42 -9.20 5.67 18.82
N ALA A 43 -10.22 6.10 18.09
CA ALA A 43 -10.58 7.52 18.02
C ALA A 43 -11.11 8.05 19.35
N SER A 44 -11.98 7.30 20.04
CA SER A 44 -12.54 7.68 21.34
C SER A 44 -11.47 7.67 22.44
N ARG A 45 -10.62 6.65 22.48
CA ARG A 45 -9.51 6.58 23.44
C ARG A 45 -8.52 7.74 23.26
N LEU A 46 -8.29 8.13 22.00
CA LEU A 46 -7.42 9.27 21.71
C LEU A 46 -8.02 10.60 22.18
N ASP A 47 -9.34 10.77 22.08
CA ASP A 47 -10.03 11.97 22.60
C ASP A 47 -9.98 12.05 24.13
N GLU A 48 -10.02 10.91 24.82
CA GLU A 48 -10.00 10.86 26.29
C GLU A 48 -8.60 11.02 26.90
N LEU A 49 -7.58 10.37 26.32
CA LEU A 49 -6.26 10.22 26.95
C LEU A 49 -5.11 10.92 26.20
N GLY A 50 -5.37 11.42 24.99
CA GLY A 50 -4.34 11.91 24.08
C GLY A 50 -3.37 10.81 23.62
N TYR A 51 -2.44 11.15 22.73
CA TYR A 51 -1.57 10.16 22.08
C TYR A 51 -0.70 9.34 23.05
N LEU A 52 -0.06 10.01 24.01
CA LEU A 52 0.84 9.34 24.96
C LEU A 52 0.05 8.53 26.00
N GLY A 53 -1.04 9.09 26.53
CA GLY A 53 -1.89 8.40 27.51
C GLY A 53 -2.54 7.16 26.91
N ALA A 54 -3.12 7.28 25.72
CA ALA A 54 -3.74 6.15 25.00
C ALA A 54 -2.72 5.05 24.69
N SER A 55 -1.49 5.41 24.30
CA SER A 55 -0.43 4.43 24.00
C SER A 55 0.07 3.70 25.25
N ILE A 56 0.28 4.40 26.36
CA ILE A 56 0.72 3.79 27.63
C ILE A 56 -0.39 2.90 28.21
N GLU A 57 -1.64 3.35 28.16
CA GLU A 57 -2.78 2.57 28.64
C GLU A 57 -2.92 1.28 27.85
N HIS A 58 -2.86 1.36 26.52
CA HIS A 58 -3.01 0.18 25.67
C HIS A 58 -1.83 -0.79 25.81
N TYR A 59 -0.60 -0.27 25.94
CA TYR A 59 0.59 -1.08 26.21
C TYR A 59 0.44 -1.93 27.48
N LYS A 60 -0.10 -1.34 28.54
CA LYS A 60 -0.28 -2.02 29.83
C LYS A 60 -1.38 -3.08 29.80
N ARG A 61 -2.32 -2.99 28.87
CA ARG A 61 -3.62 -3.67 28.96
C ARG A 61 -3.85 -4.69 27.85
N TRP A 62 -3.25 -4.50 26.67
CA TRP A 62 -3.58 -5.29 25.48
C TRP A 62 -2.38 -5.74 24.65
N SER A 63 -1.46 -4.84 24.27
CA SER A 63 -0.50 -5.16 23.19
C SER A 63 0.79 -4.35 23.25
N SER A 64 1.92 -4.99 22.97
CA SER A 64 3.25 -4.36 22.93
C SER A 64 3.54 -3.61 21.63
N ARG A 65 2.59 -3.56 20.67
CA ARG A 65 2.76 -2.99 19.32
C ARG A 65 2.65 -1.46 19.32
N ILE A 66 3.47 -0.80 20.13
CA ILE A 66 3.43 0.66 20.33
C ILE A 66 3.55 1.42 19.00
N ILE A 67 4.45 1.00 18.11
CA ILE A 67 4.70 1.71 16.84
C ILE A 67 3.47 1.64 15.92
N ILE A 68 2.93 0.45 15.67
CA ILE A 68 1.79 0.28 14.75
C ILE A 68 0.54 0.94 15.33
N GLU A 69 0.37 0.90 16.66
CA GLU A 69 -0.75 1.52 17.35
C GLU A 69 -0.70 3.05 17.29
N LEU A 70 0.48 3.66 17.38
CA LEU A 70 0.62 5.10 17.16
C LEU A 70 0.16 5.51 15.75
N PHE A 71 0.53 4.73 14.73
CA PHE A 71 0.03 4.96 13.37
C PHE A 71 -1.49 4.74 13.27
N LEU A 72 -2.04 3.72 13.93
CA LEU A 72 -3.49 3.51 13.99
C LEU A 72 -4.21 4.69 14.61
N MET A 73 -3.73 5.21 15.74
CA MET A 73 -4.29 6.39 16.41
C MET A 73 -4.16 7.64 15.54
N PHE A 74 -3.03 7.87 14.90
CA PHE A 74 -2.83 9.00 13.99
C PHE A 74 -3.79 8.94 12.80
N PHE A 75 -3.84 7.81 12.10
CA PHE A 75 -4.77 7.61 10.99
C PHE A 75 -6.23 7.48 11.44
N SER A 76 -6.47 7.27 12.74
CA SER A 76 -7.81 7.32 13.35
C SER A 76 -8.45 8.69 13.19
N LYS A 77 -7.65 9.77 13.20
CA LYS A 77 -8.10 11.15 13.02
C LYS A 77 -7.89 11.66 11.59
N HIS A 78 -6.91 11.12 10.86
CA HIS A 78 -6.55 11.55 9.51
C HIS A 78 -7.05 10.57 8.42
N PHE A 79 -8.35 10.35 8.35
CA PHE A 79 -8.98 9.37 7.44
C PHE A 79 -8.63 9.60 5.96
N MET A 80 -8.73 10.83 5.49
CA MET A 80 -8.47 11.15 4.08
C MET A 80 -7.02 10.85 3.70
N LEU A 81 -6.10 11.16 4.62
CA LEU A 81 -4.68 10.87 4.43
C LEU A 81 -4.44 9.36 4.37
N TRP A 82 -5.06 8.58 5.27
CA TRP A 82 -4.97 7.12 5.21
C TRP A 82 -5.49 6.57 3.88
N LYS A 83 -6.64 7.05 3.37
CA LYS A 83 -7.19 6.58 2.09
C LYS A 83 -6.24 6.86 0.91
N LEU A 84 -5.64 8.05 0.87
CA LEU A 84 -4.64 8.41 -0.15
C LEU A 84 -3.40 7.51 -0.08
N LEU A 85 -2.84 7.34 1.13
CA LEU A 85 -1.66 6.50 1.33
C LEU A 85 -1.94 5.03 1.05
N ASN A 86 -3.08 4.50 1.51
CA ASN A 86 -3.45 3.11 1.28
C ASN A 86 -3.60 2.80 -0.22
N SER A 87 -4.16 3.73 -0.99
CA SER A 87 -4.26 3.61 -2.45
C SER A 87 -2.89 3.54 -3.13
N THR A 88 -1.94 4.34 -2.64
CA THR A 88 -0.54 4.30 -3.10
C THR A 88 0.15 2.99 -2.71
N ILE A 89 -0.10 2.48 -1.50
CA ILE A 89 0.42 1.19 -1.05
C ILE A 89 -0.14 0.04 -1.90
N MET A 90 -1.44 0.04 -2.20
CA MET A 90 -2.07 -0.96 -3.09
C MET A 90 -1.42 -0.96 -4.48
N LEU A 91 -1.23 0.23 -5.08
CA LEU A 91 -0.54 0.35 -6.37
C LEU A 91 0.92 -0.16 -6.25
N GLY A 92 1.62 0.21 -5.19
CA GLY A 92 2.98 -0.22 -4.92
C GLY A 92 3.13 -1.74 -4.86
N ILE A 93 2.20 -2.44 -4.19
CA ILE A 93 2.15 -3.90 -4.14
C ILE A 93 2.02 -4.47 -5.56
N VAL A 94 1.05 -3.99 -6.35
CA VAL A 94 0.83 -4.49 -7.73
C VAL A 94 2.08 -4.29 -8.59
N VAL A 95 2.72 -3.12 -8.51
CA VAL A 95 3.95 -2.82 -9.26
C VAL A 95 5.10 -3.71 -8.81
N LEU A 96 5.30 -3.89 -7.50
CA LEU A 96 6.35 -4.75 -6.97
C LEU A 96 6.13 -6.20 -7.40
N LEU A 97 4.93 -6.75 -7.21
CA LEU A 97 4.57 -8.10 -7.65
C LEU A 97 4.82 -8.29 -9.15
N CYS A 98 4.49 -7.31 -9.97
CA CYS A 98 4.78 -7.36 -11.41
C CYS A 98 6.29 -7.46 -11.69
N LYS A 99 7.14 -6.74 -10.93
CA LYS A 99 8.61 -6.86 -11.05
C LYS A 99 9.16 -8.18 -10.51
N TYR A 100 8.52 -8.78 -9.50
CA TYR A 100 8.89 -10.09 -8.98
C TYR A 100 8.56 -11.21 -9.99
N VAL A 101 7.45 -11.10 -10.71
CA VAL A 101 6.97 -12.17 -11.60
C VAL A 101 7.51 -12.03 -13.02
N PHE A 102 7.67 -10.80 -13.52
CA PHE A 102 8.02 -10.53 -14.91
C PHE A 102 9.31 -9.73 -15.04
N GLU A 103 10.11 -10.04 -16.07
CA GLU A 103 11.34 -9.28 -16.38
C GLU A 103 11.06 -7.83 -16.81
N LYS A 104 9.89 -7.58 -17.39
CA LYS A 104 9.48 -6.26 -17.89
C LYS A 104 8.06 -5.94 -17.48
N ILE A 105 7.89 -4.73 -16.96
CA ILE A 105 6.57 -4.15 -16.75
C ILE A 105 6.03 -3.69 -18.11
N ASN A 106 4.90 -4.26 -18.50
CA ASN A 106 4.12 -3.81 -19.64
C ASN A 106 2.64 -3.77 -19.25
N VAL A 107 1.80 -3.17 -20.09
CA VAL A 107 0.36 -3.02 -19.85
C VAL A 107 -0.32 -4.37 -19.54
N LYS A 108 -0.02 -5.42 -20.31
CA LYS A 108 -0.66 -6.74 -20.16
C LYS A 108 -0.30 -7.40 -18.83
N ASN A 109 0.99 -7.40 -18.48
CA ASN A 109 1.51 -7.99 -17.26
C ASN A 109 0.98 -7.24 -16.03
N LEU A 110 0.95 -5.90 -16.09
CA LEU A 110 0.44 -5.08 -15.00
C LEU A 110 -1.06 -5.30 -14.77
N LEU A 111 -1.85 -5.37 -15.84
CA LEU A 111 -3.28 -5.69 -15.75
C LEU A 111 -3.51 -7.07 -15.17
N LEU A 112 -2.76 -8.09 -15.62
CA LEU A 112 -2.88 -9.46 -15.10
C LEU A 112 -2.62 -9.51 -13.58
N VAL A 113 -1.52 -8.92 -13.12
CA VAL A 113 -1.19 -8.88 -11.69
C VAL A 113 -2.23 -8.09 -10.90
N CYS A 114 -2.69 -6.96 -11.44
CA CYS A 114 -3.76 -6.17 -10.82
C CYS A 114 -5.05 -6.98 -10.68
N SER A 115 -5.45 -7.72 -11.71
CA SER A 115 -6.65 -8.57 -11.68
C SER A 115 -6.53 -9.65 -10.60
N ILE A 116 -5.39 -10.34 -10.51
CA ILE A 116 -5.15 -11.35 -9.47
C ILE A 116 -5.18 -10.73 -8.08
N TYR A 117 -4.56 -9.56 -7.91
CA TYR A 117 -4.57 -8.84 -6.63
C TYR A 117 -5.99 -8.47 -6.19
N CYS A 118 -6.85 -8.05 -7.11
CA CYS A 118 -8.25 -7.73 -6.83
C CYS A 118 -9.12 -8.95 -6.49
N LEU A 119 -8.66 -10.18 -6.73
CA LEU A 119 -9.36 -11.40 -6.32
C LEU A 119 -9.14 -11.75 -4.84
N ILE A 120 -8.19 -11.08 -4.17
CA ILE A 120 -7.98 -11.27 -2.73
C ILE A 120 -9.27 -10.85 -2.00
N PRO A 121 -9.83 -11.70 -1.13
CA PRO A 121 -11.10 -11.41 -0.47
C PRO A 121 -10.93 -10.25 0.52
N LEU A 122 -11.31 -9.05 0.08
CA LEU A 122 -11.24 -7.82 0.89
C LEU A 122 -12.28 -7.81 2.01
N THR A 123 -13.30 -8.67 1.95
CA THR A 123 -14.34 -8.81 2.97
C THR A 123 -13.78 -9.24 4.33
N VAL A 124 -12.75 -10.09 4.34
CA VAL A 124 -12.04 -10.51 5.56
C VAL A 124 -11.35 -9.30 6.23
N MET A 125 -11.00 -8.27 5.45
CA MET A 125 -10.29 -7.11 5.98
C MET A 125 -11.19 -6.12 6.71
N GLY A 126 -12.51 -6.20 6.52
CA GLY A 126 -13.48 -5.25 7.09
C GLY A 126 -14.01 -5.62 8.47
N GLU A 127 -13.76 -6.84 8.96
CA GLU A 127 -14.34 -7.34 10.22
C GLU A 127 -13.78 -6.63 11.46
N THR A 128 -12.46 -6.45 11.51
CA THR A 128 -11.75 -5.74 12.60
C THR A 128 -11.59 -4.24 12.37
N GLY A 129 -12.10 -3.71 11.24
CA GLY A 129 -11.88 -2.34 10.80
C GLY A 129 -10.79 -2.26 9.73
N TRP A 130 -11.05 -1.47 8.69
CA TRP A 130 -10.22 -1.42 7.49
C TRP A 130 -8.82 -0.89 7.79
N ARG A 131 -8.67 0.07 8.71
CA ARG A 131 -7.37 0.65 9.04
C ARG A 131 -6.55 -0.30 9.90
N ALA A 132 -7.18 -0.91 10.90
CA ALA A 132 -6.58 -1.96 11.71
C ALA A 132 -5.99 -3.05 10.81
N THR A 133 -6.75 -3.56 9.84
CA THR A 133 -6.26 -4.62 8.97
C THR A 133 -5.18 -4.13 8.00
N THR A 134 -5.37 -3.01 7.33
CA THR A 134 -4.39 -2.53 6.35
C THR A 134 -3.05 -2.14 6.98
N LEU A 135 -3.06 -1.47 8.14
CA LEU A 135 -1.84 -1.08 8.85
C LEU A 135 -1.13 -2.25 9.52
N ASN A 136 -1.85 -3.27 9.99
CA ASN A 136 -1.24 -4.46 10.60
C ASN A 136 -0.75 -5.51 9.59
N TYR A 137 -1.37 -5.59 8.40
CA TYR A 137 -1.07 -6.68 7.46
C TYR A 137 -0.62 -6.16 6.09
N GLN A 138 -1.44 -5.34 5.43
CA GLN A 138 -1.18 -4.94 4.05
C GLN A 138 0.07 -4.05 3.93
N TRP A 139 0.22 -3.06 4.81
CA TRP A 139 1.37 -2.15 4.81
C TRP A 139 2.68 -2.89 5.14
N PRO A 140 2.74 -3.73 6.19
CA PRO A 140 3.91 -4.58 6.43
C PRO A 140 4.26 -5.48 5.25
N VAL A 141 3.28 -6.07 4.55
CA VAL A 141 3.54 -6.85 3.33
C VAL A 141 4.16 -5.97 2.24
N ALA A 142 3.61 -4.79 1.98
CA ALA A 142 4.16 -3.86 0.98
C ALA A 142 5.60 -3.46 1.29
N PHE A 143 5.88 -3.07 2.54
CA PHE A 143 7.23 -2.71 2.96
C PHE A 143 8.18 -3.91 2.95
N SER A 144 7.69 -5.11 3.29
CA SER A 144 8.49 -6.33 3.17
C SER A 144 8.86 -6.60 1.71
N LEU A 145 7.89 -6.56 0.79
CA LEU A 145 8.16 -6.70 -0.64
C LEU A 145 9.18 -5.68 -1.14
N LEU A 146 9.12 -4.43 -0.66
CA LEU A 146 10.08 -3.39 -1.03
C LEU A 146 11.48 -3.66 -0.46
N THR A 147 11.57 -4.06 0.81
CA THR A 147 12.84 -4.37 1.49
C THR A 147 13.52 -5.61 0.90
N PHE A 148 12.76 -6.62 0.51
CA PHE A 148 13.29 -7.85 -0.08
C PHE A 148 13.66 -7.70 -1.56
N TYR A 149 13.25 -6.62 -2.23
CA TYR A 149 13.44 -6.48 -3.67
C TYR A 149 14.92 -6.54 -4.12
N PRO A 150 15.90 -5.88 -3.47
CA PRO A 150 17.31 -6.02 -3.84
C PRO A 150 17.85 -7.44 -3.70
N PHE A 151 17.40 -8.18 -2.68
CA PHE A 151 17.79 -9.57 -2.49
C PHE A 151 17.30 -10.43 -3.65
N PHE A 152 16.07 -10.17 -4.12
CA PHE A 152 15.53 -10.83 -5.29
C PHE A 152 16.30 -10.48 -6.58
N GLN A 153 16.74 -9.23 -6.75
CA GLN A 153 17.60 -8.86 -7.87
C GLN A 153 18.94 -9.62 -7.85
N LEU A 154 19.56 -9.73 -6.67
CA LEU A 154 20.79 -10.50 -6.49
C LEU A 154 20.60 -11.98 -6.84
N LEU A 155 19.48 -12.58 -6.44
CA LEU A 155 19.13 -13.98 -6.78
C LEU A 155 18.94 -14.20 -8.28
N ARG A 156 18.55 -13.16 -9.03
CA ARG A 156 18.43 -13.20 -10.50
C ARG A 156 19.72 -12.86 -11.23
N GLY A 157 20.82 -12.61 -10.52
CA GLY A 157 22.08 -12.16 -11.11
C GLY A 157 22.00 -10.75 -11.70
N GLU A 158 21.02 -9.95 -11.29
CA GLU A 158 20.87 -8.56 -11.71
C GLU A 158 21.68 -7.62 -10.81
N GLU A 159 22.11 -6.48 -11.35
CA GLU A 159 22.67 -5.41 -10.52
C GLU A 159 21.59 -4.82 -9.60
N ILE A 160 21.97 -4.57 -8.33
CA ILE A 160 21.05 -3.97 -7.35
C ILE A 160 20.68 -2.57 -7.80
N ASN A 161 19.44 -2.42 -8.25
CA ASN A 161 18.94 -1.15 -8.72
C ASN A 161 18.42 -0.34 -7.54
N ARG A 162 19.30 0.44 -6.92
CA ARG A 162 18.94 1.33 -5.80
C ARG A 162 17.88 2.37 -6.17
N LYS A 163 17.60 2.60 -7.46
CA LYS A 163 16.52 3.50 -7.91
C LYS A 163 15.13 3.01 -7.51
N ILE A 164 14.94 1.77 -7.06
CA ILE A 164 13.68 1.34 -6.44
C ILE A 164 13.37 2.12 -5.14
N TYR A 165 14.40 2.60 -4.43
CA TYR A 165 14.22 3.40 -3.20
C TYR A 165 14.09 4.91 -3.46
N TRP A 166 14.36 5.33 -4.68
CA TRP A 166 14.26 6.73 -5.09
C TRP A 166 12.99 6.89 -5.90
N VAL A 167 12.01 7.62 -5.37
CA VAL A 167 10.84 8.05 -6.14
C VAL A 167 11.34 9.05 -7.18
N ASN A 168 11.84 8.56 -8.31
CA ASN A 168 12.14 9.39 -9.47
C ASN A 168 11.16 9.03 -10.60
N PRO A 169 10.28 9.96 -11.02
CA PRO A 169 9.26 9.71 -12.05
C PRO A 169 9.82 9.49 -13.46
N TRP A 170 11.14 9.48 -13.65
CA TRP A 170 11.76 9.55 -14.97
C TRP A 170 12.93 8.56 -15.12
N CYS A 171 12.63 7.31 -15.46
CA CYS A 171 13.51 6.37 -16.19
C CYS A 171 12.68 5.22 -16.77
#